data_AF-A0A397IVU3-F1
#
_entry.id   AF-A0A397IVU3-F1
#
_cell.length_a   1.000
_cell.length_b   1.000
_cell.length_c   1.000
_cell.angle_alpha   90.00
_cell.angle_beta   90.00
_cell.angle_gamma   90.00
#
_symmetry.space_group_name_H-M   'P 1'
#
loop_
_entity.id
_entity.type
_entity.pdbx_description
1 polymer ?
#
loop_
_entity_poly.entity_id
_entity_poly.type
_entity_poly.pdbx_seq_one_letter_code
_entity_poly.pdbx_strand_id
1 'polypeptide(L)'
;MIEQLKDDPRGYHENTDEKLLHPEDKEYFREIFSITGVRPVFVDHSGMVILMLDDRDIMFKWSEMEQSMKYMGRNLKEGLANHLYFPENICAIIESTGELIPVNEVEARVELQDLAEPIIVMDKKKKSKKSKKNK
;
A
#
# COMPACT_ATOMS: atom_id res chain seq x y z
N MET A 1 -16.08 14.18 -13.91
CA MET A 1 -15.86 12.72 -13.72
C MET A 1 -15.46 12.03 -15.02
N ILE A 2 -14.28 11.40 -15.04
CA ILE A 2 -13.77 10.64 -16.19
C ILE A 2 -14.57 9.34 -16.32
N GLU A 3 -15.14 9.07 -17.51
CA GLU A 3 -16.08 7.97 -17.69
C GLU A 3 -15.50 6.60 -17.32
N GLN A 4 -14.21 6.39 -17.60
CA GLN A 4 -13.50 5.14 -17.32
C GLN A 4 -13.36 4.84 -15.81
N LEU A 5 -13.43 5.85 -14.94
CA LEU A 5 -13.43 5.65 -13.48
C LEU A 5 -14.79 5.17 -12.96
N LYS A 6 -15.87 5.33 -13.72
CA LYS A 6 -17.21 4.84 -13.35
C LYS A 6 -17.30 3.32 -13.44
N ASP A 7 -16.52 2.73 -14.34
CA ASP A 7 -16.45 1.29 -14.55
C ASP A 7 -15.43 0.62 -13.61
N ASP A 8 -14.66 1.41 -12.84
CA ASP A 8 -13.76 0.88 -11.81
C ASP A 8 -14.57 0.17 -10.72
N PRO A 9 -14.19 -1.06 -10.29
CA PRO A 9 -14.92 -1.82 -9.27
C PRO A 9 -15.09 -1.10 -7.93
N ARG A 10 -14.20 -0.14 -7.61
CA ARG A 10 -14.28 0.66 -6.38
C ARG A 10 -15.31 1.79 -6.50
N GLY A 11 -15.68 2.17 -7.72
CA GLY A 11 -16.61 3.24 -8.05
C GLY A 11 -16.15 4.58 -7.49
N TYR A 12 -15.33 5.28 -8.27
CA TYR A 12 -14.81 6.58 -7.85
C TYR A 12 -15.77 7.70 -8.21
N HIS A 13 -15.90 8.66 -7.31
CA HIS A 13 -16.57 9.93 -7.57
C HIS A 13 -15.64 11.11 -7.32
N GLU A 14 -15.85 12.17 -8.09
CA GLU A 14 -15.07 13.41 -7.99
C GLU A 14 -15.40 14.11 -6.68
N ASN A 15 -14.37 14.48 -5.94
CA ASN A 15 -14.50 15.13 -4.65
C ASN A 15 -13.35 16.10 -4.45
N THR A 16 -13.70 17.37 -4.25
CA THR A 16 -12.75 18.46 -4.02
C THR A 16 -12.87 19.03 -2.60
N ASP A 17 -13.63 18.38 -1.71
CA ASP A 17 -13.75 18.81 -0.32
C ASP A 17 -12.47 18.45 0.44
N GLU A 18 -11.65 19.46 0.70
CA GLU A 18 -10.41 19.31 1.47
C GLU A 18 -10.64 18.88 2.92
N LYS A 19 -11.88 18.95 3.43
CA LYS A 19 -12.24 18.48 4.78
C LYS A 19 -12.39 16.96 4.86
N LEU A 20 -12.34 16.27 3.72
CA LEU A 20 -12.41 14.82 3.67
C LEU A 20 -11.17 14.16 4.30
N LEU A 21 -10.02 14.84 4.26
CA LEU A 21 -8.82 14.44 4.98
C LEU A 21 -8.77 15.18 6.31
N HIS A 22 -8.70 14.44 7.41
CA HIS A 22 -8.57 15.03 8.74
C HIS A 22 -7.21 15.75 8.86
N PRO A 23 -7.10 16.81 9.67
CA PRO A 23 -5.83 17.48 9.91
C PRO A 23 -4.71 16.51 10.33
N GLU A 24 -5.06 15.49 11.10
CA GLU A 24 -4.17 14.42 11.56
C GLU A 24 -3.63 13.59 10.38
N ASP A 25 -4.46 13.25 9.39
CA ASP A 25 -4.02 12.52 8.18
C ASP A 25 -3.04 13.37 7.36
N LYS A 26 -3.34 14.66 7.23
CA LYS A 26 -2.47 15.61 6.50
C LYS A 26 -1.11 15.77 7.18
N GLU A 27 -1.11 15.78 8.52
CA GLU A 27 0.11 15.82 9.32
C GLU A 27 0.91 14.52 9.17
N TYR A 28 0.24 13.37 9.27
CA TYR A 28 0.85 12.06 9.04
C TYR A 28 1.48 11.95 7.64
N PHE A 29 0.78 12.36 6.58
CA PHE A 29 1.33 12.34 5.23
C PHE A 29 2.56 13.23 5.04
N ARG A 30 2.55 14.40 5.70
CA ARG A 30 3.69 15.31 5.70
C ARG A 30 4.89 14.71 6.41
N GLU A 31 4.70 14.13 7.59
CA GLU A 31 5.79 13.65 8.42
C GLU A 31 6.40 12.36 7.90
N ILE A 32 5.58 11.43 7.43
CA ILE A 32 6.01 10.12 6.99
C ILE A 32 6.44 10.14 5.53
N PHE A 33 5.63 10.72 4.65
CA PHE A 33 5.83 10.63 3.22
C PHE A 33 6.39 11.92 2.59
N SER A 34 6.56 12.99 3.39
CA SER A 34 6.93 14.31 2.87
C SER A 34 5.98 14.82 1.78
N ILE A 35 4.68 14.50 1.91
CA ILE A 35 3.61 14.93 1.00
C ILE A 35 2.86 16.10 1.65
N THR A 36 2.89 17.26 1.00
CA THR A 36 2.31 18.51 1.50
C THR A 36 1.21 19.06 0.58
N GLY A 37 0.36 19.93 1.14
CA GLY A 37 -0.68 20.59 0.34
C GLY A 37 -1.68 19.62 -0.28
N VAL A 38 -1.93 18.48 0.38
CA VAL A 38 -2.79 17.42 -0.16
C VAL A 38 -4.21 17.89 -0.40
N ARG A 39 -4.70 17.58 -1.59
CA ARG A 39 -6.02 17.94 -2.09
C ARG A 39 -6.67 16.72 -2.73
N PRO A 40 -7.76 16.19 -2.14
CA PRO A 40 -8.52 15.10 -2.73
C PRO A 40 -9.02 15.45 -4.14
N VAL A 41 -9.09 14.44 -4.99
CA VAL A 41 -9.65 14.55 -6.36
C VAL A 41 -10.74 13.53 -6.58
N PHE A 42 -10.49 12.29 -6.18
CA PHE A 42 -11.49 11.23 -6.26
C PHE A 42 -11.52 10.43 -4.97
N VAL A 43 -12.71 9.96 -4.62
CA VAL A 43 -12.94 9.10 -3.46
C VAL A 43 -13.77 7.92 -3.91
N ASP A 44 -13.43 6.74 -3.41
CA ASP A 44 -14.24 5.54 -3.67
C ASP A 44 -15.59 5.62 -2.93
N HIS A 45 -16.49 4.66 -3.20
CA HIS A 45 -17.79 4.65 -2.52
C HIS A 45 -17.71 4.46 -1.00
N SER A 46 -16.64 3.84 -0.49
CA SER A 46 -16.48 3.61 0.94
C SER A 46 -15.98 4.84 1.70
N GLY A 47 -15.32 5.78 1.02
CA GLY A 47 -14.62 6.90 1.65
C GLY A 47 -13.21 6.53 2.14
N MET A 48 -12.82 5.26 2.06
CA MET A 48 -11.55 4.76 2.61
C MET A 48 -10.40 4.82 1.62
N VAL A 49 -10.69 5.03 0.34
CA VAL A 49 -9.66 5.12 -0.70
C VAL A 49 -9.75 6.46 -1.40
N ILE A 50 -8.68 7.23 -1.28
CA ILE A 50 -8.62 8.62 -1.73
C ILE A 50 -7.52 8.74 -2.77
N LEU A 51 -7.88 9.26 -3.95
CA LEU A 51 -6.94 9.73 -4.95
C LEU A 51 -6.76 11.23 -4.76
N MET A 52 -5.53 11.67 -4.58
CA MET A 52 -5.21 13.05 -4.22
C MET A 52 -4.00 13.57 -4.99
N LEU A 53 -3.91 14.90 -5.06
CA LEU A 53 -2.73 15.61 -5.57
C LEU A 53 -2.05 16.32 -4.40
N ASP A 54 -0.72 16.43 -4.47
CA ASP A 54 0.05 17.31 -3.59
C ASP A 54 0.20 18.71 -4.21
N ASP A 55 0.94 19.59 -3.53
CA ASP A 55 1.24 20.95 -4.01
C ASP A 55 2.12 21.00 -5.28
N ARG A 56 2.72 19.87 -5.67
CA ARG A 56 3.51 19.68 -6.91
C ARG A 56 2.68 19.05 -8.02
N ASP A 57 1.38 18.90 -7.83
CA ASP A 57 0.44 18.16 -8.68
C ASP A 57 0.78 16.67 -8.84
N ILE A 58 1.63 16.09 -7.99
CA ILE A 58 1.93 14.65 -8.03
C ILE A 58 0.72 13.87 -7.51
N MET A 59 0.34 12.81 -8.22
CA MET A 59 -0.84 12.02 -7.87
C MET A 59 -0.46 10.85 -6.95
N PHE A 60 -1.22 10.75 -5.87
CA PHE A 60 -1.10 9.68 -4.87
C PHE A 60 -2.44 8.99 -4.64
N LYS A 61 -2.36 7.78 -4.10
CA LYS A 61 -3.49 7.01 -3.63
C LYS A 61 -3.25 6.62 -2.18
N TRP A 62 -4.14 7.06 -1.30
CA TRP A 62 -4.20 6.66 0.09
C TRP A 62 -5.26 5.57 0.28
N SER A 63 -4.95 4.56 1.08
CA SER A 63 -5.89 3.53 1.52
C SER A 63 -5.89 3.46 3.05
N GLU A 64 -6.95 3.97 3.67
CA GLU A 64 -7.09 4.02 5.13
C GLU A 64 -7.04 2.61 5.74
N MET A 65 -7.69 1.64 5.10
CA MET A 65 -7.72 0.25 5.57
C MET A 65 -6.35 -0.43 5.56
N GLU A 66 -5.50 -0.07 4.59
CA GLU A 66 -4.16 -0.66 4.45
C GLU A 66 -3.10 0.19 5.16
N GLN A 67 -3.46 1.37 5.64
CA GLN A 67 -2.53 2.43 6.04
C GLN A 67 -1.39 2.62 5.03
N SER A 68 -1.72 2.54 3.74
CA SER A 68 -0.73 2.47 2.67
C SER A 68 -0.84 3.67 1.72
N MET A 69 0.32 4.21 1.36
CA MET A 69 0.47 5.28 0.37
C MET A 69 1.05 4.71 -0.93
N LYS A 70 0.45 5.06 -2.06
CA LYS A 70 0.94 4.70 -3.39
C LYS A 70 1.20 5.94 -4.23
N TYR A 71 2.38 5.98 -4.84
CA TYR A 71 2.71 6.92 -5.90
C TYR A 71 2.06 6.46 -7.20
N MET A 72 1.24 7.33 -7.81
CA MET A 72 0.48 7.00 -9.01
C MET A 72 1.12 7.61 -10.26
N GLY A 73 1.67 8.82 -10.19
CA GLY A 73 2.29 9.49 -11.34
C GLY A 73 2.59 10.97 -11.09
N ARG A 74 3.35 11.62 -11.98
CA ARG A 74 3.84 13.00 -11.78
C ARG A 74 2.75 14.06 -11.94
N ASN A 75 1.58 13.67 -12.41
CA ASN A 75 0.40 14.51 -12.55
C ASN A 75 -0.86 13.65 -12.58
N LEU A 76 -2.02 14.29 -12.46
CA LEU A 76 -3.33 13.65 -12.54
C LEU A 76 -3.50 12.75 -13.78
N LYS A 77 -3.07 13.23 -14.95
CA LYS A 77 -3.23 12.49 -16.21
C LYS A 77 -2.39 11.21 -16.22
N GLU A 78 -1.11 11.30 -15.84
CA GLU A 78 -0.21 10.16 -15.76
C GLU A 78 -0.67 9.17 -14.67
N GLY A 79 -1.07 9.68 -13.50
CA GLY A 79 -1.53 8.82 -12.41
C GLY A 79 -2.80 8.04 -12.73
N LEU A 80 -3.74 8.66 -13.45
CA LEU A 80 -4.93 7.96 -13.94
C LEU A 80 -4.62 6.96 -15.05
N ALA A 81 -3.70 7.29 -15.97
CA ALA A 81 -3.26 6.35 -16.99
C ALA A 81 -2.63 5.11 -16.35
N ASN A 82 -1.80 5.30 -15.32
CA ASN A 82 -1.21 4.20 -14.57
C ASN A 82 -2.25 3.38 -13.81
N HIS A 83 -3.22 4.03 -13.15
CA HIS A 83 -4.33 3.34 -12.46
C HIS A 83 -5.16 2.45 -13.39
N LEU A 84 -5.50 2.96 -14.57
CA LEU A 84 -6.44 2.31 -15.47
C LEU A 84 -5.78 1.31 -16.44
N TYR A 85 -4.53 1.56 -16.84
CA TYR A 85 -3.91 0.86 -17.97
C TYR A 85 -2.52 0.31 -17.68
N PHE A 86 -1.76 0.93 -16.76
CA PHE A 86 -0.36 0.58 -16.52
C PHE A 86 -0.09 0.40 -15.01
N PRO A 87 -0.74 -0.57 -14.34
CA PRO A 87 -0.60 -0.76 -12.91
C PRO A 87 0.84 -1.07 -12.47
N GLU A 88 1.68 -1.58 -13.38
CA GLU A 88 3.11 -1.82 -13.16
C GLU A 88 3.93 -0.54 -12.89
N ASN A 89 3.40 0.63 -13.26
CA ASN A 89 4.04 1.92 -12.99
C ASN A 89 3.65 2.51 -11.62
N ILE A 90 2.73 1.86 -10.89
CA ILE A 90 2.33 2.29 -9.55
C ILE A 90 3.32 1.73 -8.55
N CYS A 91 3.83 2.60 -7.67
CA CYS A 91 4.75 2.22 -6.62
C CYS A 91 4.09 2.39 -5.25
N ALA A 92 4.28 1.41 -4.36
CA ALA A 92 4.05 1.59 -2.93
C ALA A 92 5.18 2.45 -2.35
N ILE A 93 4.83 3.34 -1.41
CA ILE A 93 5.80 4.10 -0.63
C ILE A 93 5.99 3.36 0.69
N ILE A 94 7.21 2.90 0.95
CA ILE A 94 7.53 2.20 2.20
C ILE A 94 7.61 3.23 3.33
N GLU A 95 6.67 3.19 4.26
CA GLU A 95 6.54 4.16 5.37
C GLU A 95 7.85 4.36 6.17
N SER A 96 8.61 3.29 6.42
CA SER A 96 9.83 3.37 7.22
C SER A 96 11.04 3.99 6.51
N THR A 97 11.05 4.01 5.17
CA THR A 97 12.22 4.43 4.38
C THR A 97 11.91 5.52 3.34
N GLY A 98 10.64 5.72 2.99
CA GLY A 98 10.21 6.53 1.85
C GLY A 98 10.54 5.90 0.48
N GLU A 99 11.04 4.65 0.46
CA GLU A 99 11.41 3.99 -0.80
C GLU A 99 10.19 3.68 -1.66
N LEU A 100 10.33 3.87 -2.97
CA LEU A 100 9.31 3.52 -3.95
C LEU A 100 9.57 2.13 -4.50
N ILE A 101 8.66 1.20 -4.21
CA ILE A 101 8.73 -0.18 -4.71
C ILE A 101 7.52 -0.44 -5.62
N PRO A 102 7.71 -0.93 -6.85
CA PRO A 102 6.59 -1.33 -7.70
C PRO A 102 5.62 -2.26 -6.99
N VAL A 103 4.31 -2.02 -7.11
CA VAL A 103 3.29 -2.78 -6.35
C VAL A 103 3.34 -4.28 -6.65
N ASN A 104 3.59 -4.65 -7.92
CA ASN A 104 3.73 -6.05 -8.32
C ASN A 104 4.92 -6.76 -7.64
N GLU A 105 5.99 -6.04 -7.31
CA GLU A 105 7.12 -6.58 -6.57
C GLU A 105 6.78 -6.78 -5.10
N VAL A 106 6.00 -5.87 -4.51
CA VAL A 106 5.49 -6.03 -3.14
C VAL A 106 4.59 -7.25 -3.03
N GLU A 107 3.64 -7.42 -3.94
CA GLU A 107 2.73 -8.57 -4.00
C GLU A 107 3.49 -9.89 -4.13
N ALA A 108 4.47 -9.96 -5.04
CA ALA A 108 5.30 -11.15 -5.19
C ALA A 108 6.09 -11.51 -3.92
N ARG A 109 6.56 -10.51 -3.16
CA ARG A 109 7.26 -10.75 -1.88
C ARG A 109 6.32 -11.31 -0.81
N VAL A 110 5.06 -10.86 -0.78
CA VAL A 110 4.04 -11.36 0.16
C VAL A 110 3.66 -12.80 -0.18
N GLU A 111 3.39 -13.11 -1.45
CA GLU A 111 3.08 -14.47 -1.88
C GLU A 111 4.21 -15.46 -1.54
N LEU A 112 5.47 -15.07 -1.73
CA LEU A 112 6.62 -15.89 -1.36
C LEU A 112 6.75 -16.10 0.17
N GLN A 113 6.36 -15.13 0.98
CA GLN A 113 6.35 -15.24 2.45
C GLN A 113 5.21 -16.13 2.94
N ASP A 114 4.02 -16.02 2.35
CA ASP A 114 2.86 -16.86 2.68
C ASP A 114 3.07 -18.33 2.25
N LEU A 115 3.85 -18.56 1.19
CA LEU A 115 4.30 -19.90 0.79
C LEU A 115 5.44 -20.45 1.67
N ALA A 116 6.12 -19.60 2.45
CA ALA A 116 7.20 -19.99 3.35
C ALA A 116 6.66 -20.35 4.75
N GLU A 117 5.87 -21.44 4.85
CA GLU A 117 5.54 -22.06 6.14
C GLU A 117 6.80 -22.66 6.83
N PRO A 118 6.80 -22.76 8.18
CA PRO A 118 8.02 -22.75 9.00
C PRO A 118 8.89 -23.99 8.77
N ILE A 119 10.20 -23.75 8.63
CA ILE A 119 11.22 -24.80 8.72
C ILE A 119 11.09 -25.47 10.10
N ILE A 120 10.40 -26.60 10.17
CA ILE A 120 10.47 -27.51 11.30
C ILE A 120 11.90 -28.04 11.32
N VAL A 121 12.76 -27.42 12.13
CA VAL A 121 14.10 -27.95 12.41
C VAL A 121 13.91 -29.29 13.13
N MET A 122 13.89 -30.36 12.36
CA MET A 122 13.94 -31.72 12.87
C MET A 122 15.31 -31.97 13.49
N ASP A 123 15.48 -31.64 14.77
CA ASP A 123 16.66 -32.06 15.52
C ASP A 123 16.51 -33.55 15.92
N LYS A 124 16.85 -34.42 14.98
CA LYS A 124 17.11 -35.84 15.25
C LYS A 124 18.62 -36.07 15.39
N LYS A 125 19.10 -36.17 16.64
CA LYS A 125 20.22 -37.07 17.03
C LYS A 125 20.00 -37.57 18.46
N LYS A 126 19.39 -38.75 18.62
CA LYS A 126 19.99 -40.10 18.77
C LYS A 126 20.57 -40.42 20.17
N LYS A 127 19.78 -41.25 20.88
CA LYS A 127 20.11 -42.41 21.75
C LYS A 127 21.37 -42.34 22.65
N SER A 128 21.14 -42.50 23.97
CA SER A 128 21.75 -43.63 24.70
C SER A 128 20.79 -44.22 25.74
N LYS A 129 20.52 -45.53 25.63
CA LYS A 129 19.98 -46.36 26.71
C LYS A 129 21.17 -46.88 27.52
N LYS A 130 21.16 -46.71 28.84
CA LYS A 130 21.79 -47.66 29.77
C LYS A 130 20.96 -47.73 31.06
N SER A 131 20.30 -48.86 31.23
CA SER A 131 19.73 -49.34 32.47
C SER A 131 20.84 -49.81 33.43
N LYS A 132 20.69 -49.52 34.73
CA LYS A 132 20.91 -50.42 35.88
C LYS A 132 20.97 -49.61 37.19
N LYS A 133 20.06 -49.91 38.12
CA LYS A 133 20.36 -49.87 39.56
C LYS A 133 19.55 -50.96 40.26
N ASN A 134 20.21 -52.09 40.51
CA ASN A 134 19.92 -52.95 41.65
C ASN A 134 20.91 -52.54 42.75
N LYS A 135 20.43 -52.12 43.91
CA LYS A 135 20.85 -52.64 45.21
C LYS A 135 19.87 -52.16 46.29
#